data_AF-A0AAW7YGD2-F1
#
_entry.id   AF-A0AAW7YGD2-F1
#
_cell.length_a   1.000
_cell.length_b   1.000
_cell.length_c   1.000
_cell.angle_alpha   90.00
_cell.angle_beta   90.00
_cell.angle_gamma   90.00
#
_symmetry.space_group_name_H-M   'P 1'
#
loop_
_entity.id
_entity.type
_entity.pdbx_description
1 polymer ?
#
loop_
_entity_poly.entity_id
_entity_poly.type
_entity_poly.pdbx_seq_one_letter_code
_entity_poly.pdbx_strand_id
1 'polypeptide(L)'
;MKKMDLPISDASQEGRKNYIESNRFAVEYVIAEALEVFQKEDVISKVFRSQDKAIEKIIEMFLSPHFSLNSTPYKDIRLFSQLNFWVNYKTRGRFNVSSSNRVESNSMKEHVKPENEVASYYKEITKILPEFNRRVAADVIKYWFKANKKLLNELLPSESTGMSTNIFEVENKVSDSQDSRYKVDAAFRYLFLYFGIDKQIETAGHYERKYLTKGENKPQYVSGIRETHQDKHHVRLSIKNIIDQFFEIHKKSDNSDILSHSLLKVIGRKAVLDVYEINSKSGDKDVVNEYNYKLSSLKKRSNFIKEEA
;
A
#
# COMPACT_ATOMS: atom_id res chain seq x y z
N MET A 1 -16.16 -8.66 10.39
CA MET A 1 -16.71 -7.33 10.03
C MET A 1 -17.89 -7.01 10.93
N LYS A 2 -17.96 -5.80 11.51
CA LYS A 2 -19.25 -5.26 11.99
C LYS A 2 -20.17 -5.15 10.77
N LYS A 3 -21.43 -5.59 10.86
CA LYS A 3 -22.43 -5.42 9.80
C LYS A 3 -22.58 -3.92 9.52
N MET A 4 -22.17 -3.47 8.34
CA MET A 4 -22.67 -2.21 7.78
C MET A 4 -24.08 -2.50 7.24
N ASP A 5 -25.11 -2.25 8.05
CA ASP A 5 -26.50 -2.36 7.61
C ASP A 5 -26.85 -1.10 6.80
N LEU A 6 -26.57 -1.15 5.50
CA LEU A 6 -26.97 -0.15 4.51
C LEU A 6 -28.00 -0.78 3.55
N PRO A 7 -29.29 -0.79 3.92
CA PRO A 7 -30.34 -1.41 3.11
C PRO A 7 -30.67 -0.56 1.88
N ILE A 8 -30.99 -1.23 0.77
CA ILE A 8 -31.49 -0.60 -0.45
C ILE A 8 -33.03 -0.58 -0.33
N SER A 9 -33.55 0.52 0.22
CA SER A 9 -34.97 0.64 0.59
C SER A 9 -35.90 0.93 -0.59
N ASP A 10 -35.41 1.60 -1.63
CA ASP A 10 -36.17 1.92 -2.84
C ASP A 10 -35.57 1.23 -4.06
N ALA A 11 -36.35 0.34 -4.67
CA ALA A 11 -35.96 -0.45 -5.84
C ALA A 11 -36.15 0.31 -7.17
N SER A 12 -36.80 1.47 -7.16
CA SER A 12 -36.94 2.32 -8.33
C SER A 12 -35.58 2.77 -8.88
N GLN A 13 -35.52 3.15 -10.15
CA GLN A 13 -34.27 3.64 -10.73
C GLN A 13 -33.77 4.91 -10.00
N GLU A 14 -34.69 5.81 -9.64
CA GLU A 14 -34.36 7.03 -8.90
C GLU A 14 -33.92 6.72 -7.47
N GLY A 15 -34.59 5.79 -6.80
CA GLY A 15 -34.20 5.29 -5.48
C GLY A 15 -32.79 4.70 -5.46
N ARG A 16 -32.45 3.89 -6.48
CA ARG A 16 -31.11 3.33 -6.65
C ARG A 16 -30.05 4.39 -6.94
N LYS A 17 -30.39 5.44 -7.70
CA LYS A 17 -29.51 6.58 -7.95
C LYS A 17 -29.22 7.34 -6.64
N ASN A 18 -30.26 7.69 -5.89
CA ASN A 18 -30.14 8.34 -4.58
C ASN A 18 -29.33 7.49 -3.59
N TYR A 19 -29.51 6.16 -3.63
CA TYR A 19 -28.72 5.23 -2.82
C TYR A 19 -27.23 5.27 -3.18
N ILE A 20 -26.88 5.25 -4.47
CA ILE A 20 -25.48 5.37 -4.91
C ILE A 20 -24.91 6.73 -4.51
N GLU A 21 -25.63 7.83 -4.73
CA GLU A 21 -25.14 9.16 -4.37
C GLU A 21 -24.88 9.29 -2.86
N SER A 22 -25.77 8.76 -2.03
CA SER A 22 -25.66 8.82 -0.56
C SER A 22 -24.60 7.89 0.01
N ASN A 23 -24.25 6.81 -0.71
CA ASN A 23 -23.38 5.74 -0.19
C ASN A 23 -22.20 5.43 -1.12
N ARG A 24 -21.84 6.35 -2.03
CA ARG A 24 -20.91 6.08 -3.14
C ARG A 24 -19.59 5.49 -2.68
N PHE A 25 -18.97 6.12 -1.68
CA PHE A 25 -17.71 5.67 -1.12
C PHE A 25 -17.80 4.26 -0.50
N ALA A 26 -18.90 3.97 0.21
CA ALA A 26 -19.11 2.65 0.80
C ALA A 26 -19.33 1.58 -0.28
N VAL A 27 -20.07 1.90 -1.34
CA VAL A 27 -20.31 1.01 -2.48
C VAL A 27 -19.01 0.72 -3.22
N GLU A 28 -18.25 1.75 -3.60
CA GLU A 28 -16.97 1.59 -4.29
C GLU A 28 -15.97 0.79 -3.44
N TYR A 29 -15.91 1.07 -2.13
CA TYR A 29 -15.09 0.31 -1.18
C TYR A 29 -15.47 -1.18 -1.14
N VAL A 30 -16.76 -1.51 -1.04
CA VAL A 30 -17.22 -2.91 -1.00
C VAL A 30 -16.96 -3.65 -2.31
N ILE A 31 -17.04 -2.98 -3.46
CA ILE A 31 -16.67 -3.58 -4.75
C ILE A 31 -15.16 -3.81 -4.82
N ALA A 32 -14.36 -2.82 -4.42
CA ALA A 32 -12.90 -2.91 -4.43
C ALA A 32 -12.39 -4.04 -3.52
N GLU A 33 -12.88 -4.11 -2.28
CA GLU A 33 -12.55 -5.20 -1.34
C GLU A 33 -12.94 -6.57 -1.91
N ALA A 34 -14.09 -6.67 -2.57
CA ALA A 34 -14.50 -7.92 -3.20
C ALA A 34 -13.61 -8.30 -4.40
N LEU A 35 -13.16 -7.32 -5.20
CA LEU A 35 -12.27 -7.54 -6.34
C LEU A 35 -10.89 -8.01 -5.91
N GLU A 36 -10.36 -7.47 -4.81
CA GLU A 36 -9.08 -7.88 -4.23
C GLU A 36 -9.07 -9.36 -3.80
N VAL A 37 -10.19 -9.86 -3.27
CA VAL A 37 -10.31 -11.25 -2.79
C VAL A 37 -10.78 -12.22 -3.90
N PHE A 38 -11.19 -11.70 -5.06
CA PHE A 38 -11.71 -12.50 -6.16
C PHE A 38 -10.59 -13.23 -6.91
N GLN A 39 -10.46 -14.53 -6.66
CA GLN A 39 -9.39 -15.39 -7.19
C GLN A 39 -9.36 -15.54 -8.73
N LYS A 40 -10.28 -14.92 -9.47
CA LYS A 40 -10.45 -15.08 -10.92
C LYS A 40 -10.34 -13.74 -11.63
N GLU A 41 -9.18 -13.12 -11.47
CA GLU A 41 -8.85 -11.82 -12.05
C GLU A 41 -8.95 -11.84 -13.59
N ASP A 42 -8.64 -12.97 -14.23
CA ASP A 42 -8.78 -13.15 -15.68
C ASP A 42 -10.24 -12.99 -16.15
N VAL A 43 -11.21 -13.42 -15.34
CA VAL A 43 -12.64 -13.23 -15.61
C VAL A 43 -13.02 -11.77 -15.49
N ILE A 44 -12.50 -11.06 -14.48
CA ILE A 44 -12.75 -9.62 -14.31
C ILE A 44 -12.16 -8.83 -15.48
N SER A 45 -10.94 -9.12 -15.91
CA SER A 45 -10.32 -8.46 -17.07
C SER A 45 -11.04 -8.80 -18.37
N LYS A 46 -11.49 -10.05 -18.59
CA LYS A 46 -12.27 -10.42 -19.78
C LYS A 46 -13.65 -9.76 -19.81
N VAL A 47 -14.34 -9.68 -18.67
CA VAL A 47 -15.73 -9.24 -18.58
C VAL A 47 -15.83 -7.73 -18.40
N PHE A 48 -14.94 -7.13 -17.61
CA PHE A 48 -14.95 -5.72 -17.22
C PHE A 48 -13.77 -4.90 -17.74
N ARG A 49 -12.80 -5.51 -18.43
CA ARG A 49 -11.53 -4.92 -18.91
C ARG A 49 -10.49 -4.70 -17.81
N SER A 50 -10.89 -4.17 -16.65
CA SER A 50 -10.02 -4.00 -15.48
C SER A 50 -10.85 -3.98 -14.19
N GLN A 51 -10.18 -4.02 -13.04
CA GLN A 51 -10.83 -3.87 -11.72
C GLN A 51 -11.48 -2.49 -11.57
N ASP A 52 -10.79 -1.41 -11.93
CA ASP A 52 -11.34 -0.04 -11.90
C ASP A 52 -12.59 0.09 -12.78
N LYS A 53 -12.54 -0.49 -13.99
CA LYS A 53 -13.70 -0.54 -14.89
C LYS A 53 -14.79 -1.47 -14.38
N ALA A 54 -14.47 -2.46 -13.56
CA ALA A 54 -15.47 -3.31 -12.91
C ALA A 54 -16.28 -2.50 -11.87
N ILE A 55 -15.64 -1.63 -11.09
CA ILE A 55 -16.33 -0.74 -10.14
C ILE A 55 -17.34 0.15 -10.87
N GLU A 56 -16.88 0.91 -11.86
CA GLU A 56 -17.74 1.78 -12.66
C GLU A 56 -18.88 0.99 -13.32
N LYS A 57 -18.56 -0.16 -13.93
CA LYS A 57 -19.57 -0.95 -14.66
C LYS A 57 -20.56 -1.65 -13.74
N ILE A 58 -20.16 -2.07 -12.55
CA ILE A 58 -21.09 -2.64 -11.56
C ILE A 58 -22.07 -1.57 -11.10
N ILE A 59 -21.61 -0.34 -10.85
CA ILE A 59 -22.47 0.79 -10.50
C ILE A 59 -23.40 1.14 -11.66
N GLU A 60 -22.89 1.26 -12.89
CA GLU A 60 -23.72 1.51 -14.08
C GLU A 60 -24.81 0.43 -14.27
N MET A 61 -24.44 -0.84 -14.12
CA MET A 61 -25.39 -1.95 -14.20
C MET A 61 -26.44 -1.89 -13.09
N PHE A 62 -26.02 -1.56 -11.86
CA PHE A 62 -26.93 -1.33 -10.75
C PHE A 62 -27.86 -0.13 -10.96
N LEU A 63 -27.47 0.87 -11.76
CA LEU A 63 -28.31 2.03 -12.10
C LEU A 63 -29.14 1.84 -13.38
N SER A 64 -28.96 0.72 -14.07
CA SER A 64 -29.65 0.44 -15.33
C SER A 64 -31.17 0.37 -15.13
N PRO A 65 -31.99 0.89 -16.09
CA PRO A 65 -33.45 0.74 -16.06
C PRO A 65 -33.91 -0.72 -16.04
N HIS A 66 -33.12 -1.63 -16.60
CA HIS A 66 -33.44 -3.05 -16.71
C HIS A 66 -33.02 -3.88 -15.49
N PHE A 67 -32.31 -3.27 -14.54
CA PHE A 67 -31.89 -3.96 -13.33
C PHE A 67 -33.06 -4.04 -12.34
N SER A 68 -33.32 -5.26 -11.84
CA SER A 68 -34.38 -5.54 -10.88
C SER A 68 -33.79 -6.03 -9.56
N LEU A 69 -34.11 -5.33 -8.46
CA LEU A 69 -33.66 -5.72 -7.12
C LEU A 69 -34.29 -7.05 -6.65
N ASN A 70 -35.42 -7.45 -7.24
CA ASN A 70 -36.13 -8.67 -6.83
C ASN A 70 -35.41 -9.97 -7.19
N SER A 71 -34.49 -9.94 -8.16
CA SER A 71 -33.70 -11.09 -8.60
C SER A 71 -32.28 -11.12 -8.04
N THR A 72 -32.02 -10.35 -6.97
CA THR A 72 -30.69 -10.20 -6.38
C THR A 72 -30.50 -11.06 -5.12
N PRO A 73 -29.26 -11.49 -4.83
CA PRO A 73 -28.96 -12.29 -3.63
C PRO A 73 -29.06 -11.51 -2.31
N TYR A 74 -28.92 -10.18 -2.37
CA TYR A 74 -28.97 -9.28 -1.21
C TYR A 74 -29.66 -7.97 -1.59
N LYS A 75 -30.42 -7.39 -0.65
CA LYS A 75 -31.10 -6.09 -0.79
C LYS A 75 -30.43 -4.99 0.04
N ASP A 76 -29.12 -5.10 0.21
CA ASP A 76 -28.28 -4.18 0.96
C ASP A 76 -26.91 -4.06 0.27
N ILE A 77 -26.01 -3.27 0.85
CA ILE A 77 -24.68 -3.02 0.30
C ILE A 77 -23.87 -4.28 -0.02
N ARG A 78 -24.14 -5.43 0.63
CA ARG A 78 -23.43 -6.69 0.34
C ARG A 78 -23.66 -7.19 -1.08
N LEU A 79 -24.73 -6.75 -1.75
CA LEU A 79 -24.96 -7.03 -3.16
C LEU A 79 -23.74 -6.70 -4.02
N PHE A 80 -23.06 -5.59 -3.73
CA PHE A 80 -21.91 -5.12 -4.50
C PHE A 80 -20.68 -6.02 -4.37
N SER A 81 -20.58 -6.81 -3.29
CA SER A 81 -19.50 -7.80 -3.11
C SER A 81 -19.70 -9.09 -3.92
N GLN A 82 -20.89 -9.30 -4.51
CA GLN A 82 -21.23 -10.56 -5.19
C GLN A 82 -20.74 -10.57 -6.65
N LEU A 83 -19.42 -10.61 -6.86
CA LEU A 83 -18.84 -10.47 -8.19
C LEU A 83 -19.28 -11.55 -9.20
N ASN A 84 -19.52 -12.78 -8.74
CA ASN A 84 -20.10 -13.83 -9.59
C ASN A 84 -21.48 -13.45 -10.14
N PHE A 85 -22.32 -12.80 -9.33
CA PHE A 85 -23.62 -12.29 -9.77
C PHE A 85 -23.44 -11.22 -10.84
N TRP A 86 -22.53 -10.26 -10.63
CA TRP A 86 -22.27 -9.18 -11.59
C TRP A 86 -21.65 -9.64 -12.91
N VAL A 87 -20.74 -10.61 -12.85
CA VAL A 87 -20.18 -11.28 -14.03
C VAL A 87 -21.29 -11.97 -14.83
N ASN A 88 -22.15 -12.74 -14.16
CA ASN A 88 -23.25 -13.44 -14.81
C ASN A 88 -24.29 -12.48 -15.38
N TYR A 89 -24.60 -11.41 -14.64
CA TYR A 89 -25.53 -10.36 -15.06
C TYR A 89 -25.04 -9.68 -16.34
N LYS A 90 -23.75 -9.30 -16.40
CA LYS A 90 -23.15 -8.68 -17.58
C LYS A 90 -23.09 -9.62 -18.79
N THR A 91 -22.79 -10.89 -18.56
CA THR A 91 -22.55 -11.87 -19.63
C THR A 91 -23.80 -12.67 -20.01
N ARG A 92 -24.95 -12.39 -19.37
CA ARG A 92 -26.21 -13.14 -19.51
C ARG A 92 -26.02 -14.65 -19.30
N GLY A 93 -25.11 -15.03 -18.39
CA GLY A 93 -24.79 -16.44 -18.07
C GLY A 93 -23.87 -17.16 -19.07
N ARG A 94 -23.28 -16.48 -20.06
CA ARG A 94 -22.34 -17.11 -21.02
C ARG A 94 -20.94 -17.36 -20.46
N PHE A 95 -20.58 -16.69 -19.36
CA PHE A 95 -19.31 -16.93 -18.66
C PHE A 95 -19.61 -17.72 -17.39
N ASN A 96 -19.44 -19.05 -17.46
CA ASN A 96 -19.55 -19.87 -16.28
C ASN A 96 -18.18 -19.95 -15.60
N VAL A 97 -18.09 -19.28 -14.45
CA VAL A 97 -16.86 -19.10 -13.67
C VAL A 97 -16.27 -20.46 -13.21
N SER A 98 -17.02 -21.55 -13.31
CA SER A 98 -16.66 -22.92 -12.90
C SER A 98 -15.71 -23.66 -13.86
N SER A 99 -15.47 -23.18 -15.08
CA SER A 99 -14.81 -23.98 -16.10
C SER A 99 -13.99 -23.14 -17.08
N SER A 100 -12.71 -22.91 -16.80
CA SER A 100 -11.77 -22.53 -17.86
C SER A 100 -10.32 -22.83 -17.48
N ASN A 101 -9.94 -24.10 -17.66
CA ASN A 101 -8.58 -24.46 -18.04
C ASN A 101 -8.62 -24.75 -19.54
N ARG A 102 -8.09 -23.86 -20.38
CA ARG A 102 -7.49 -24.24 -21.67
C ARG A 102 -6.62 -23.12 -22.22
N VAL A 103 -5.35 -23.47 -22.35
CA VAL A 103 -4.28 -22.76 -23.06
C VAL A 103 -4.57 -22.80 -24.55
N GLU A 104 -4.33 -21.71 -25.26
CA GLU A 104 -3.76 -21.77 -26.61
C GLU A 104 -3.00 -20.48 -26.94
N SER A 105 -1.85 -20.69 -27.56
CA SER A 105 -0.74 -19.80 -27.85
C SER A 105 -0.83 -19.18 -29.26
N ASN A 106 -0.36 -17.94 -29.45
CA ASN A 106 0.59 -17.63 -30.53
C ASN A 106 1.20 -16.22 -30.42
N SER A 107 2.43 -16.14 -30.93
CA SER A 107 3.48 -15.16 -30.67
C SER A 107 3.32 -13.79 -31.37
N MET A 108 3.84 -12.74 -30.72
CA MET A 108 4.71 -11.74 -31.35
C MET A 108 5.75 -11.27 -30.34
N LYS A 109 7.02 -11.21 -30.76
CA LYS A 109 8.18 -10.84 -29.94
C LYS A 109 8.17 -9.33 -29.70
N GLU A 110 7.69 -8.92 -28.53
CA GLU A 110 8.19 -7.73 -27.87
C GLU A 110 9.09 -8.17 -26.72
N HIS A 111 10.17 -7.43 -26.46
CA HIS A 111 11.02 -7.64 -25.30
C HIS A 111 10.25 -7.23 -24.02
N VAL A 112 9.32 -8.10 -23.63
CA VAL A 112 8.59 -8.05 -22.37
C VAL A 112 9.58 -8.47 -21.29
N LYS A 113 9.93 -7.54 -20.38
CA LYS A 113 10.47 -7.92 -19.06
C LYS A 113 9.57 -9.04 -18.53
N PRO A 114 10.10 -10.15 -17.97
CA PRO A 114 9.25 -11.26 -17.59
C PRO A 114 8.16 -10.74 -16.63
N GLU A 115 6.91 -10.66 -17.10
CA GLU A 115 5.75 -10.13 -16.35
C GLU A 115 5.64 -10.77 -14.96
N ASN A 116 6.20 -11.97 -14.83
CA ASN A 116 6.30 -12.75 -13.62
C ASN A 116 7.14 -12.08 -12.50
N GLU A 117 8.19 -11.32 -12.82
CA GLU A 117 9.08 -10.70 -11.81
C GLU A 117 8.48 -9.42 -11.22
N VAL A 118 7.87 -8.58 -12.05
CA VAL A 118 7.16 -7.35 -11.61
C VAL A 118 5.93 -7.71 -10.76
N ALA A 119 5.16 -8.72 -11.20
CA ALA A 119 4.04 -9.24 -10.42
C ALA A 119 4.50 -9.81 -9.07
N SER A 120 5.65 -10.48 -9.03
CA SER A 120 6.26 -10.97 -7.79
C SER A 120 6.63 -9.82 -6.84
N TYR A 121 7.25 -8.74 -7.33
CA TYR A 121 7.57 -7.58 -6.51
C TYR A 121 6.33 -6.87 -5.95
N TYR A 122 5.28 -6.72 -6.77
CA TYR A 122 4.01 -6.16 -6.32
C TYR A 122 3.36 -7.03 -5.24
N LYS A 123 3.42 -8.36 -5.40
CA LYS A 123 2.92 -9.33 -4.42
C LYS A 123 3.66 -9.23 -3.08
N GLU A 124 4.98 -9.09 -3.09
CA GLU A 124 5.76 -8.94 -1.85
C GLU A 124 5.47 -7.61 -1.13
N ILE A 125 5.29 -6.51 -1.88
CA ILE A 125 4.86 -5.23 -1.30
C ILE A 125 3.47 -5.34 -0.67
N THR A 126 2.50 -5.88 -1.42
CA THR A 126 1.10 -5.98 -0.98
C THR A 126 0.90 -6.92 0.18
N LYS A 127 1.77 -7.91 0.38
CA LYS A 127 1.72 -8.82 1.54
C LYS A 127 1.87 -8.10 2.89
N ILE A 128 2.67 -7.03 2.95
CA ILE A 128 2.98 -6.31 4.19
C ILE A 128 2.02 -5.14 4.44
N LEU A 129 1.42 -4.58 3.38
CA LEU A 129 0.54 -3.41 3.48
C LEU A 129 -0.67 -3.59 4.42
N PRO A 130 -1.39 -4.73 4.45
CA PRO A 130 -2.48 -4.92 5.41
C PRO A 130 -2.02 -4.82 6.86
N GLU A 131 -0.87 -5.43 7.17
CA GLU A 131 -0.32 -5.38 8.52
C GLU A 131 0.16 -3.97 8.87
N PHE A 132 0.82 -3.30 7.92
CA PHE A 132 1.25 -1.92 8.09
C PHE A 132 0.04 -1.01 8.37
N ASN A 133 -1.02 -1.08 7.57
CA ASN A 133 -2.26 -0.32 7.76
C ASN A 133 -2.97 -0.63 9.09
N ARG A 134 -2.80 -1.84 9.63
CA ARG A 134 -3.33 -2.20 10.95
C ARG A 134 -2.51 -1.55 12.08
N ARG A 135 -1.21 -1.34 11.88
CA ARG A 135 -0.27 -0.88 12.92
C ARG A 135 0.08 0.60 12.85
N VAL A 136 -0.30 1.34 11.81
CA VAL A 136 -0.02 2.79 11.74
C VAL A 136 -1.28 3.62 11.45
N ALA A 137 -1.12 4.92 11.59
CA ALA A 137 -2.12 5.90 11.18
C ALA A 137 -2.28 5.95 9.65
N ALA A 138 -3.45 6.36 9.18
CA ALA A 138 -3.76 6.40 7.74
C ALA A 138 -2.88 7.38 6.94
N ASP A 139 -2.45 8.48 7.55
CA ASP A 139 -1.56 9.46 6.92
C ASP A 139 -0.13 8.91 6.73
N VAL A 140 0.35 8.06 7.65
CA VAL A 140 1.63 7.33 7.48
C VAL A 140 1.59 6.46 6.23
N ILE A 141 0.47 5.79 5.95
CA ILE A 141 0.27 5.02 4.71
C ILE A 141 0.37 5.95 3.48
N LYS A 142 -0.29 7.11 3.52
CA LYS A 142 -0.21 8.10 2.43
C LYS A 142 1.24 8.56 2.20
N TYR A 143 1.99 8.87 3.27
CA TYR A 143 3.39 9.27 3.18
C TYR A 143 4.29 8.16 2.65
N TRP A 144 4.01 6.90 2.98
CA TRP A 144 4.73 5.75 2.41
C TRP A 144 4.54 5.65 0.90
N PHE A 145 3.30 5.77 0.40
CA PHE A 145 3.02 5.80 -1.04
C PHE A 145 3.76 6.96 -1.73
N LYS A 146 3.74 8.16 -1.13
CA LYS A 146 4.49 9.30 -1.66
C LYS A 146 6.00 9.08 -1.66
N ALA A 147 6.55 8.42 -0.65
CA ALA A 147 7.97 8.14 -0.55
C ALA A 147 8.45 7.14 -1.61
N ASN A 148 7.59 6.18 -1.96
CA ASN A 148 7.87 5.10 -2.92
C ASN A 148 7.27 5.33 -4.31
N LYS A 149 6.73 6.52 -4.60
CA LYS A 149 6.08 6.85 -5.87
C LYS A 149 6.91 6.46 -7.11
N LYS A 150 8.22 6.69 -7.08
CA LYS A 150 9.11 6.33 -8.21
C LYS A 150 9.14 4.81 -8.44
N LEU A 151 9.39 4.04 -7.38
CA LEU A 151 9.37 2.57 -7.43
C LEU A 151 8.01 2.06 -7.91
N LEU A 152 6.92 2.59 -7.35
CA LEU A 152 5.56 2.19 -7.71
C LEU A 152 5.26 2.50 -9.18
N ASN A 153 5.66 3.66 -9.68
CA ASN A 153 5.52 4.01 -11.09
C ASN A 153 6.36 3.10 -12.01
N GLU A 154 7.52 2.64 -11.57
CA GLU A 154 8.38 1.71 -12.32
C GLU A 154 7.83 0.27 -12.31
N LEU A 155 7.02 -0.08 -11.32
CA LEU A 155 6.31 -1.37 -11.21
C LEU A 155 4.97 -1.37 -11.97
N LEU A 156 4.43 -0.20 -12.31
CA LEU A 156 3.21 -0.07 -13.09
C LEU A 156 3.51 -0.22 -14.59
N PRO A 157 2.70 -0.98 -15.36
CA PRO A 157 2.86 -1.09 -16.80
C PRO A 157 2.79 0.29 -17.47
N SER A 158 3.65 0.56 -18.46
CA SER A 158 3.76 1.84 -19.16
C SER A 158 2.47 2.34 -19.85
N GLU A 159 1.46 1.48 -19.99
CA GLU A 159 0.14 1.84 -20.54
C GLU A 159 -0.86 2.31 -19.47
N SER A 160 -0.51 2.26 -18.18
CA SER A 160 -1.36 2.71 -17.07
C SER A 160 -1.23 4.21 -16.79
N THR A 161 -1.16 5.05 -17.83
CA THR A 161 -1.06 6.53 -17.76
C THR A 161 -2.34 7.21 -17.23
N GLY A 162 -3.16 6.47 -16.46
CA GLY A 162 -4.40 6.94 -15.85
C GLY A 162 -4.43 6.82 -14.32
N MET A 163 -3.56 6.03 -13.68
CA MET A 163 -3.47 6.01 -12.22
C MET A 163 -2.68 7.24 -11.76
N SER A 164 -3.34 8.39 -11.84
CA SER A 164 -2.78 9.61 -11.29
C SER A 164 -2.58 9.39 -9.80
N THR A 165 -1.32 9.27 -9.39
CA THR A 165 -0.85 9.32 -7.98
C THR A 165 -1.32 10.58 -7.21
N ASN A 166 -2.12 11.46 -7.83
CA ASN A 166 -2.88 12.54 -7.21
C ASN A 166 -3.98 12.05 -6.23
N ILE A 167 -4.28 10.75 -6.15
CA ILE A 167 -5.26 10.20 -5.18
C ILE A 167 -4.79 10.36 -3.71
N PHE A 168 -3.51 10.67 -3.47
CA PHE A 168 -2.94 10.84 -2.12
C PHE A 168 -2.66 12.31 -1.77
N GLU A 169 -3.53 13.25 -2.16
CA GLU A 169 -3.47 14.60 -1.62
C GLU A 169 -3.66 14.54 -0.09
N VAL A 170 -2.68 15.12 0.62
CA VAL A 170 -2.75 15.24 2.07
C VAL A 170 -3.53 16.52 2.32
N GLU A 171 -4.65 16.43 3.04
CA GLU A 171 -5.55 17.55 3.35
C GLU A 171 -4.83 18.74 3.98
N ASN A 172 -3.65 18.51 4.58
CA ASN A 172 -2.80 19.54 5.16
C ASN A 172 -1.47 19.65 4.38
N LYS A 173 -1.30 20.76 3.65
CA LYS A 173 -0.03 21.12 2.99
C LYS A 173 0.98 21.52 4.06
N VAL A 174 1.94 20.64 4.34
CA VAL A 174 3.06 20.89 5.28
C VAL A 174 4.27 21.46 4.54
N SER A 175 5.29 21.94 5.27
CA SER A 175 6.52 22.40 4.64
C SER A 175 7.29 21.24 3.98
N ASP A 176 8.11 21.54 2.97
CA ASP A 176 8.90 20.52 2.24
C ASP A 176 9.84 19.71 3.17
N SER A 177 10.35 20.37 4.22
CA SER A 177 11.19 19.73 5.23
C SER A 177 10.40 18.77 6.11
N GLN A 178 9.17 19.12 6.48
CA GLN A 178 8.27 18.22 7.22
C GLN A 178 7.77 17.07 6.35
N ASP A 179 7.37 17.35 5.10
CA ASP A 179 6.95 16.33 4.14
C ASP A 179 8.07 15.29 3.90
N SER A 180 9.32 15.76 3.76
CA SER A 180 10.48 14.88 3.65
C SER A 180 10.68 14.00 4.89
N ARG A 181 10.49 14.55 6.09
CA ARG A 181 10.58 13.81 7.36
C ARG A 181 9.49 12.74 7.46
N TYR A 182 8.25 13.07 7.13
CA TYR A 182 7.15 12.11 7.17
C TYR A 182 7.30 10.98 6.15
N LYS A 183 7.81 11.29 4.95
CA LYS A 183 8.12 10.26 3.94
C LYS A 183 9.17 9.27 4.43
N VAL A 184 10.29 9.76 4.98
CA VAL A 184 11.35 8.86 5.46
C VAL A 184 10.91 8.07 6.70
N ASP A 185 10.15 8.67 7.59
CA ASP A 185 9.57 7.99 8.77
C ASP A 185 8.62 6.86 8.34
N ALA A 186 7.69 7.16 7.42
CA ALA A 186 6.76 6.15 6.89
C ALA A 186 7.48 4.99 6.19
N ALA A 187 8.51 5.29 5.39
CA ALA A 187 9.35 4.27 4.75
C ALA A 187 10.11 3.43 5.78
N PHE A 188 10.67 4.06 6.82
CA PHE A 188 11.40 3.37 7.89
C PHE A 188 10.49 2.42 8.67
N ARG A 189 9.28 2.86 9.04
CA ARG A 189 8.27 2.03 9.72
C ARG A 189 7.81 0.85 8.86
N TYR A 190 7.63 1.05 7.56
CA TYR A 190 7.29 -0.04 6.65
C TYR A 190 8.43 -1.07 6.54
N LEU A 191 9.67 -0.61 6.36
CA LEU A 191 10.84 -1.48 6.23
C LEU A 191 11.06 -2.35 7.47
N PHE A 192 10.76 -1.81 8.65
CA PHE A 192 10.81 -2.57 9.89
C PHE A 192 9.92 -3.81 9.84
N LEU A 193 8.69 -3.68 9.30
CA LEU A 193 7.77 -4.80 9.11
C LEU A 193 8.18 -5.69 7.94
N TYR A 194 8.59 -5.09 6.83
CA TYR A 194 8.96 -5.81 5.60
C TYR A 194 10.11 -6.79 5.84
N PHE A 195 11.13 -6.38 6.58
CA PHE A 195 12.24 -7.26 6.93
C PHE A 195 12.01 -8.09 8.20
N GLY A 196 10.89 -7.90 8.91
CA GLY A 196 10.62 -8.61 10.16
C GLY A 196 11.70 -8.35 11.22
N ILE A 197 12.09 -7.08 11.40
CA ILE A 197 13.17 -6.68 12.32
C ILE A 197 12.82 -6.98 13.78
N ASP A 198 11.53 -7.04 14.11
CA ASP A 198 11.01 -7.44 15.42
C ASP A 198 11.55 -8.78 15.90
N LYS A 199 11.85 -9.70 14.97
CA LYS A 199 12.39 -11.03 15.26
C LYS A 199 13.92 -11.08 15.29
N GLN A 200 14.59 -9.97 14.96
CA GLN A 200 16.04 -9.92 14.75
C GLN A 200 16.78 -9.16 15.84
N ILE A 201 16.09 -8.27 16.57
CA ILE A 201 16.70 -7.46 17.63
C ILE A 201 15.85 -7.49 18.90
N GLU A 202 16.50 -7.63 20.05
CA GLU A 202 15.83 -7.69 21.36
C GLU A 202 15.15 -6.37 21.73
N THR A 203 15.70 -5.25 21.26
CA THR A 203 15.23 -3.91 21.62
C THR A 203 14.00 -3.46 20.82
N ALA A 204 13.58 -4.22 19.80
CA ALA A 204 12.51 -3.85 18.86
C ALA A 204 11.21 -3.40 19.56
N GLY A 205 10.84 -4.04 20.68
CA GLY A 205 9.60 -3.74 21.39
C GLY A 205 9.45 -2.29 21.83
N HIS A 206 10.54 -1.57 22.14
CA HIS A 206 10.45 -0.15 22.48
C HIS A 206 10.11 0.72 21.27
N TYR A 207 10.67 0.40 20.10
CA TYR A 207 10.34 1.07 18.85
C TYR A 207 8.90 0.78 18.44
N GLU A 208 8.47 -0.48 18.50
CA GLU A 208 7.12 -0.88 18.09
C GLU A 208 6.03 -0.18 18.92
N ARG A 209 6.13 -0.24 20.25
CA ARG A 209 5.16 0.38 21.16
C ARG A 209 5.01 1.87 20.93
N LYS A 210 6.08 2.52 20.48
CA LYS A 210 6.06 3.93 20.12
C LYS A 210 5.51 4.08 18.70
N TYR A 211 6.28 3.71 17.68
CA TYR A 211 6.04 4.12 16.30
C TYR A 211 5.09 3.22 15.48
N LEU A 212 4.73 2.04 15.98
CA LEU A 212 3.77 1.13 15.31
C LEU A 212 2.45 1.04 16.09
N THR A 213 1.85 2.21 16.30
CA THR A 213 0.56 2.36 16.99
C THR A 213 -0.50 2.94 16.04
N LYS A 214 -1.68 2.33 16.02
CA LYS A 214 -2.85 2.84 15.28
C LYS A 214 -3.45 4.05 16.00
N GLY A 215 -3.80 5.09 15.26
CA GLY A 215 -4.38 6.31 15.82
C GLY A 215 -3.98 7.53 15.01
N GLU A 216 -3.97 8.70 15.65
CA GLU A 216 -3.43 9.91 15.03
C GLU A 216 -1.89 9.80 14.95
N ASN A 217 -1.31 10.12 13.79
CA ASN A 217 0.13 10.36 13.65
C ASN A 217 0.48 11.74 14.18
N LYS A 218 0.04 12.03 15.40
CA LYS A 218 0.64 13.13 16.14
C LYS A 218 2.11 12.74 16.28
N PRO A 219 3.03 13.66 15.98
CA PRO A 219 4.41 13.36 16.24
C PRO A 219 4.52 12.94 17.70
N GLN A 220 5.08 11.77 17.95
CA GLN A 220 5.00 11.15 19.28
C GLN A 220 5.87 11.86 20.34
N TYR A 221 6.36 13.06 20.04
CA TYR A 221 6.77 14.06 21.02
C TYR A 221 5.58 14.76 21.72
N VAL A 222 4.33 14.54 21.28
CA VAL A 222 3.11 15.17 21.83
C VAL A 222 2.10 14.15 22.36
N SER A 223 2.44 12.86 22.42
CA SER A 223 1.55 11.90 23.11
C SER A 223 1.49 12.32 24.58
N GLY A 224 0.30 12.54 25.15
CA GLY A 224 0.11 13.03 26.52
C GLY A 224 0.67 12.12 27.63
N ILE A 225 1.38 11.04 27.26
CA ILE A 225 2.10 10.15 28.15
C ILE A 225 3.47 10.79 28.43
N ARG A 226 3.76 11.11 29.69
CA ARG A 226 5.08 11.55 30.12
C ARG A 226 6.09 10.42 29.86
N GLU A 227 6.89 10.55 28.81
CA GLU A 227 7.97 9.63 28.48
C GLU A 227 9.22 9.99 29.29
N THR A 228 9.80 9.02 30.01
CA THR A 228 11.01 9.26 30.81
C THR A 228 12.25 9.44 29.92
N HIS A 229 13.33 9.99 30.47
CA HIS A 229 14.62 10.04 29.77
C HIS A 229 15.14 8.63 29.40
N GLN A 230 14.85 7.64 30.25
CA GLN A 230 15.24 6.25 30.04
C GLN A 230 14.46 5.62 28.88
N ASP A 231 13.14 5.86 28.78
CA ASP A 231 12.33 5.39 27.66
C ASP A 231 12.83 5.96 26.34
N LYS A 232 13.10 7.27 26.29
CA LYS A 232 13.68 7.94 25.12
C LYS A 232 15.01 7.32 24.72
N HIS A 233 15.86 6.99 25.70
CA HIS A 233 17.14 6.34 25.46
C HIS A 233 16.95 4.94 24.84
N HIS A 234 16.09 4.09 25.41
CA HIS A 234 15.83 2.74 24.89
C HIS A 234 15.20 2.77 23.49
N VAL A 235 14.29 3.71 23.23
CA VAL A 235 13.74 3.93 21.89
C VAL A 235 14.85 4.29 20.89
N ARG A 236 15.71 5.26 21.22
CA ARG A 236 16.82 5.66 20.33
C ARG A 236 17.81 4.52 20.09
N LEU A 237 18.11 3.72 21.12
CA LEU A 237 18.93 2.52 20.99
C LEU A 237 18.28 1.50 20.05
N SER A 238 16.97 1.32 20.14
CA SER A 238 16.22 0.43 19.23
C SER A 238 16.34 0.90 17.78
N ILE A 239 16.18 2.20 17.53
CA ILE A 239 16.27 2.78 16.18
C ILE A 239 17.67 2.62 15.60
N LYS A 240 18.71 2.82 16.43
CA LYS A 240 20.10 2.54 16.06
C LYS A 240 20.29 1.09 15.63
N ASN A 241 19.84 0.13 16.44
CA ASN A 241 19.91 -1.29 16.12
C ASN A 241 19.12 -1.64 14.84
N ILE A 242 17.97 -1.00 14.59
CA ILE A 242 17.21 -1.18 13.35
C ILE A 242 18.02 -0.69 12.14
N ILE A 243 18.66 0.49 12.23
CA ILE A 243 19.53 1.01 11.15
C ILE A 243 20.69 0.04 10.90
N ASP A 244 21.27 -0.54 11.96
CA ASP A 244 22.34 -1.52 11.84
C ASP A 244 21.89 -2.77 11.10
N GLN A 245 20.69 -3.28 11.42
CA GLN A 245 20.11 -4.41 10.67
C GLN A 245 19.82 -4.06 9.22
N PHE A 246 19.25 -2.88 8.92
CA PHE A 246 19.03 -2.45 7.54
C PHE A 246 20.33 -2.35 6.75
N PHE A 247 21.40 -1.87 7.38
CA PHE A 247 22.73 -1.81 6.77
C PHE A 247 23.31 -3.20 6.50
N GLU A 248 23.17 -4.14 7.44
CA GLU A 248 23.62 -5.52 7.26
C GLU A 248 22.81 -6.27 6.20
N ILE A 249 21.48 -6.09 6.16
CA ILE A 249 20.61 -6.63 5.11
C ILE A 249 21.06 -6.11 3.76
N HIS A 250 21.26 -4.79 3.61
CA HIS A 250 21.74 -4.18 2.37
C HIS A 250 23.12 -4.70 1.93
N LYS A 251 24.00 -5.02 2.89
CA LYS A 251 25.35 -5.53 2.60
C LYS A 251 25.32 -6.99 2.15
N LYS A 252 24.41 -7.79 2.69
CA LYS A 252 24.25 -9.23 2.40
C LYS A 252 23.36 -9.50 1.19
N SER A 253 22.47 -8.58 0.83
CA SER A 253 21.60 -8.71 -0.34
C SER A 253 22.42 -8.73 -1.62
N ASP A 254 22.17 -9.74 -2.46
CA ASP A 254 22.73 -9.80 -3.81
C ASP A 254 22.13 -8.69 -4.67
N ASN A 255 22.87 -8.27 -5.70
CA ASN A 255 22.43 -7.26 -6.67
C ASN A 255 21.13 -7.65 -7.39
N SER A 256 20.73 -8.92 -7.34
CA SER A 256 19.44 -9.43 -7.82
C SER A 256 18.24 -9.04 -6.93
N ASP A 257 18.45 -8.67 -5.66
CA ASP A 257 17.37 -8.20 -4.78
C ASP A 257 17.06 -6.71 -5.01
N ILE A 258 16.52 -6.43 -6.19
CA ILE A 258 16.24 -5.07 -6.66
C ILE A 258 15.19 -4.38 -5.77
N LEU A 259 14.20 -5.14 -5.30
CA LEU A 259 13.10 -4.61 -4.49
C LEU A 259 13.59 -4.10 -3.14
N SER A 260 14.33 -4.92 -2.38
CA SER A 260 14.85 -4.52 -1.07
C SER A 260 15.77 -3.31 -1.18
N HIS A 261 16.67 -3.30 -2.17
CA HIS A 261 17.55 -2.15 -2.43
C HIS A 261 16.76 -0.88 -2.74
N SER A 262 15.72 -0.97 -3.56
CA SER A 262 14.88 0.17 -3.94
C SER A 262 14.10 0.74 -2.76
N LEU A 263 13.57 -0.11 -1.88
CA LEU A 263 12.89 0.31 -0.66
C LEU A 263 13.87 0.94 0.35
N LEU A 264 15.04 0.34 0.56
CA LEU A 264 16.08 0.83 1.47
C LEU A 264 16.65 2.20 1.03
N LYS A 265 16.74 2.45 -0.27
CA LYS A 265 17.22 3.72 -0.84
C LYS A 265 16.44 4.94 -0.32
N VAL A 266 15.15 4.78 -0.04
CA VAL A 266 14.26 5.86 0.42
C VAL A 266 14.71 6.41 1.79
N ILE A 267 15.14 5.52 2.69
CA ILE A 267 15.58 5.88 4.04
C ILE A 267 17.05 6.29 4.10
N GLY A 268 17.81 6.23 3.00
CA GLY A 268 19.24 6.57 2.98
C GLY A 268 19.58 8.07 3.15
N ARG A 269 18.73 8.82 3.84
CA ARG A 269 18.83 10.28 4.03
C ARG A 269 19.08 10.60 5.51
N LYS A 270 19.88 11.63 5.77
CA LYS A 270 20.14 12.15 7.13
C LYS A 270 18.87 12.52 7.91
N ALA A 271 17.77 12.82 7.20
CA ALA A 271 16.47 13.14 7.79
C ALA A 271 15.94 12.04 8.71
N VAL A 272 16.35 10.78 8.54
CA VAL A 272 16.02 9.70 9.48
C VAL A 272 16.58 10.00 10.89
N LEU A 273 17.80 10.52 10.98
CA LEU A 273 18.41 10.87 12.26
C LEU A 273 17.71 12.08 12.90
N ASP A 274 17.24 13.03 12.08
CA ASP A 274 16.43 14.17 12.55
C ASP A 274 15.09 13.71 13.13
N VAL A 275 14.39 12.81 12.42
CA VAL A 275 13.07 12.28 12.83
C VAL A 275 13.14 11.61 14.20
N TYR A 276 14.23 10.89 14.45
CA TYR A 276 14.40 10.08 15.66
C TYR A 276 15.32 10.73 16.71
N GLU A 277 15.68 12.01 16.52
CA GLU A 277 16.50 12.80 17.44
C GLU A 277 17.85 12.16 17.78
N ILE A 278 18.44 11.41 16.85
CA ILE A 278 19.75 10.77 17.03
C ILE A 278 20.88 11.80 16.93
N ASN A 279 20.69 12.85 16.14
CA ASN A 279 21.64 13.95 15.93
C ASN A 279 21.41 15.17 16.84
N SER A 280 20.83 14.95 18.04
CA SER A 280 20.63 16.01 19.03
C SER A 280 21.96 16.71 19.38
N LYS A 281 21.89 17.99 19.79
CA LYS A 281 23.08 18.83 20.08
C LYS A 281 24.03 18.26 21.15
N SER A 282 23.56 17.31 21.95
CA SER A 282 24.33 16.59 22.98
C SER A 282 24.85 15.22 22.52
N GLY A 283 24.66 14.87 21.25
CA GLY A 283 25.05 13.58 20.69
C GLY A 283 26.54 13.49 20.43
N ASP A 284 27.09 12.30 20.63
CA ASP A 284 28.44 11.95 20.22
C ASP A 284 28.57 12.11 18.69
N LYS A 285 29.50 12.97 18.25
CA LYS A 285 29.70 13.27 16.82
C LYS A 285 30.13 12.04 16.04
N ASP A 286 30.88 11.13 16.65
CA ASP A 286 31.37 9.93 15.98
C ASP A 286 30.23 8.96 15.70
N VAL A 287 29.32 8.81 16.65
CA VAL A 287 28.08 8.04 16.49
C VAL A 287 27.20 8.65 15.38
N VAL A 288 27.04 9.98 15.36
CA VAL A 288 26.25 10.64 14.30
C VAL A 288 26.87 10.43 12.92
N ASN A 289 28.20 10.50 12.82
CA ASN A 289 28.93 10.24 11.57
C ASN A 289 28.78 8.79 11.11
N GLU A 290 28.88 7.83 12.03
CA GLU A 290 28.70 6.40 11.76
C GLU A 290 27.31 6.12 11.15
N TYR A 291 26.24 6.60 11.78
CA TYR A 291 24.88 6.36 11.29
C TYR A 291 24.59 7.14 10.00
N ASN A 292 25.17 8.32 9.81
CA ASN A 292 25.11 9.01 8.52
C ASN A 292 25.78 8.18 7.41
N TYR A 293 26.94 7.59 7.68
CA TYR A 293 27.62 6.71 6.74
C TYR A 293 26.76 5.50 6.38
N LYS A 294 26.21 4.79 7.37
CA LYS A 294 25.33 3.63 7.17
C LYS A 294 24.14 3.98 6.28
N LEU A 295 23.41 5.05 6.62
CA LEU A 295 22.26 5.52 5.83
C LEU A 295 22.68 5.94 4.41
N SER A 296 23.77 6.68 4.26
CA SER A 296 24.23 7.10 2.93
C SER A 296 24.62 5.93 2.03
N SER A 297 25.09 4.83 2.61
CA SER A 297 25.49 3.62 1.89
C SER A 297 24.28 2.88 1.31
N LEU A 298 23.10 3.00 1.93
CA LEU A 298 21.83 2.44 1.40
C LEU A 298 21.41 3.07 0.06
N LYS A 299 22.01 4.21 -0.32
CA LYS A 299 21.75 4.85 -1.63
C LYS A 299 22.58 4.26 -2.76
N LYS A 300 23.66 3.55 -2.46
CA LYS A 300 24.73 3.28 -3.41
C LYS A 300 24.43 2.16 -4.41
N ARG A 301 23.23 1.54 -4.39
CA ARG A 301 22.83 0.51 -5.35
C ARG A 301 21.32 0.60 -5.66
N SER A 302 20.94 0.10 -6.83
CA SER A 302 19.62 0.17 -7.49
C SER A 302 19.36 1.44 -8.32
N ASN A 303 19.52 1.28 -9.64
CA ASN A 303 18.59 1.82 -10.63
C ASN A 303 17.81 0.63 -11.21
N PHE A 304 16.48 0.71 -11.29
CA PHE A 304 15.61 -0.23 -12.01
C PHE A 304 15.93 -0.32 -13.51
N ILE A 305 16.68 0.66 -14.00
CA ILE A 305 17.11 0.84 -15.38
C ILE A 305 18.64 0.95 -15.33
N LYS A 306 19.36 0.02 -15.95
CA LYS A 306 20.72 0.33 -16.39
C LYS A 306 20.58 1.54 -17.33
N GLU A 307 21.09 2.70 -16.93
CA GLU A 307 21.48 3.68 -17.95
C GLU A 307 22.59 2.98 -18.73
N GLU A 308 22.26 2.49 -19.92
CA GLU A 308 23.29 2.15 -20.89
C GLU A 308 24.03 3.45 -21.22
N ALA A 309 25.35 3.38 -21.07
CA ALA A 309 26.30 4.43 -21.40
C ALA A 309 26.39 4.64 -22.92
#